data_AF-A0AA92DDC0-F1
#
_entry.id   AF-A0AA92DDC0-F1
#
_cell.length_a   1.000
_cell.length_b   1.000
_cell.length_c   1.000
_cell.angle_alpha   90.00
_cell.angle_beta   90.00
_cell.angle_gamma   90.00
#
_symmetry.space_group_name_H-M   'P 1'
#
loop_
_entity.id
_entity.type
_entity.pdbx_description
1 polymer ?
#
loop_
_entity_poly.entity_id
_entity_poly.type
_entity_poly.pdbx_seq_one_letter_code
_entity_poly.pdbx_strand_id
1 'polypeptide(L)'
;MSEQSLQTASRIEPQAMLGKSVVAYDGQKVGQVEDVLFNRSNRPSQLVVSTGGIMGIGGRNVALDIDNVRYNQQQDALVATQLTKDQFANLPEFQYGGNMVSLNRQKTAH
;
A
#
# COMPACT_ATOMS: atom_id res chain seq x y z
N MET A 1 -7.57 26.23 -7.91
CA MET A 1 -7.55 24.75 -8.01
C MET A 1 -6.17 24.32 -7.53
N SER A 2 -6.09 23.78 -6.32
CA SER A 2 -4.82 23.64 -5.58
C SER A 2 -4.22 22.27 -5.86
N GLU A 3 -3.19 22.19 -6.69
CA GLU A 3 -2.42 20.96 -6.99
C GLU A 3 -1.50 20.52 -5.82
N GLN A 4 -1.68 21.07 -4.62
CA GLN A 4 -0.71 20.98 -3.52
C GLN A 4 -0.96 19.86 -2.49
N SER A 5 -1.99 19.01 -2.65
CA SER A 5 -2.36 18.01 -1.62
C SER A 5 -1.81 16.59 -1.85
N LEU A 6 -1.17 16.33 -2.99
CA LEU A 6 -0.56 15.03 -3.29
C LEU A 6 0.87 14.99 -2.74
N GLN A 7 1.04 14.37 -1.58
CA GLN A 7 2.36 14.17 -0.97
C GLN A 7 2.87 12.76 -1.31
N THR A 8 4.19 12.56 -1.38
CA THR A 8 4.75 11.19 -1.47
C THR A 8 4.33 10.40 -0.25
N ALA A 9 3.91 9.15 -0.44
CA ALA A 9 3.48 8.30 0.67
C ALA A 9 4.58 8.21 1.75
N SER A 10 5.86 8.11 1.37
CA SER A 10 6.99 8.05 2.30
C SER A 10 7.12 9.22 3.30
N ARG A 11 6.38 10.33 3.12
CA ARG A 11 6.33 11.46 4.08
C ARG A 11 5.31 11.28 5.21
N ILE A 12 4.50 10.23 5.17
CA ILE A 12 3.44 9.97 6.14
C ILE A 12 3.91 8.88 7.09
N GLU A 13 3.42 8.96 8.33
CA GLU A 13 3.61 7.91 9.32
C GLU A 13 3.14 6.55 8.77
N PRO A 14 3.99 5.51 8.73
CA PRO A 14 3.63 4.18 8.23
C PRO A 14 2.37 3.61 8.88
N GLN A 15 2.18 3.85 10.18
CA GLN A 15 0.99 3.40 10.91
C GLN A 15 -0.29 4.07 10.42
N ALA A 16 -0.21 5.32 9.98
CA ALA A 16 -1.35 6.03 9.43
C ALA A 16 -1.73 5.50 8.03
N MET A 17 -0.81 4.85 7.32
CA MET A 17 -1.12 4.24 6.01
C MET A 17 -1.90 2.95 6.14
N LEU A 18 -1.73 2.20 7.23
CA LEU A 18 -2.41 0.94 7.44
C LEU A 18 -3.93 1.13 7.39
N GLY A 19 -4.62 0.26 6.65
CA GLY A 19 -6.07 0.34 6.44
C GLY A 19 -6.54 1.42 5.46
N LYS A 20 -5.64 2.29 4.94
CA LYS A 20 -6.04 3.27 3.93
C LYS A 20 -6.41 2.59 2.61
N SER A 21 -7.39 3.17 1.91
CA SER A 21 -7.78 2.71 0.58
C SER A 21 -6.69 3.03 -0.43
N VAL A 22 -6.42 2.07 -1.32
CA VAL A 22 -5.49 2.23 -2.44
C VAL A 22 -6.27 2.34 -3.74
N VAL A 23 -5.93 3.33 -4.53
CA VAL A 23 -6.53 3.69 -5.81
C VAL A 23 -5.44 3.61 -6.88
N ALA A 24 -5.76 3.03 -8.04
CA ALA A 24 -4.88 2.99 -9.19
C ALA A 24 -4.81 4.34 -9.91
N TYR A 25 -3.92 4.44 -10.90
CA TYR A 25 -3.72 5.65 -11.70
C TYR A 25 -4.98 6.07 -12.46
N ASP A 26 -5.81 5.10 -12.86
CA ASP A 26 -7.10 5.28 -13.53
C ASP A 26 -8.23 5.73 -12.58
N GLY A 27 -7.93 5.98 -11.30
CA GLY A 27 -8.90 6.40 -10.29
C GLY A 27 -9.73 5.25 -9.73
N GLN A 28 -9.48 4.00 -10.11
CA GLN A 28 -10.24 2.87 -9.57
C GLN A 28 -9.64 2.36 -8.25
N LYS A 29 -10.50 2.11 -7.26
CA LYS A 29 -10.09 1.45 -6.01
C LYS A 29 -9.62 0.03 -6.31
N VAL A 30 -8.41 -0.30 -5.89
CA VAL A 30 -7.78 -1.61 -6.09
C VAL A 30 -7.70 -2.43 -4.82
N GLY A 31 -7.69 -1.80 -3.64
CA GLY A 31 -7.52 -2.51 -2.39
C GLY A 31 -7.36 -1.61 -1.18
N GLN A 32 -6.72 -2.15 -0.14
CA GLN A 32 -6.38 -1.47 1.10
C GLN A 32 -4.97 -1.84 1.54
N VAL A 33 -4.28 -0.94 2.24
CA VAL A 33 -2.96 -1.23 2.80
C VAL A 33 -3.10 -2.18 3.98
N GLU A 34 -2.52 -3.36 3.86
CA GLU A 34 -2.49 -4.39 4.90
C GLU A 34 -1.24 -4.23 5.78
N ASP A 35 -0.12 -3.81 5.17
CA ASP A 35 1.17 -3.73 5.86
C ASP A 35 2.14 -2.74 5.19
N VAL A 36 3.16 -2.32 5.93
CA VAL A 36 4.28 -1.53 5.43
C VAL A 36 5.58 -2.28 5.72
N LEU A 37 6.37 -2.50 4.67
CA LEU A 37 7.65 -3.19 4.77
C LEU A 37 8.79 -2.18 4.90
N PHE A 38 9.71 -2.46 5.81
CA PHE A 38 10.89 -1.64 6.04
C PHE A 38 12.14 -2.28 5.42
N ASN A 39 13.02 -1.43 4.89
CA ASN A 39 14.34 -1.85 4.46
C ASN A 39 15.29 -2.02 5.66
N ARG A 40 16.54 -2.43 5.40
CA ARG A 40 17.58 -2.62 6.42
C ARG A 40 17.95 -1.34 7.17
N SER A 41 17.65 -0.17 6.62
CA SER A 41 17.86 1.13 7.25
C SER A 41 16.65 1.59 8.08
N ASN A 42 15.70 0.69 8.35
CA ASN A 42 14.47 0.95 9.10
C ASN A 42 13.61 2.07 8.48
N ARG A 43 13.63 2.18 7.14
CA ARG A 43 12.77 3.11 6.40
C ARG A 43 11.70 2.36 5.62
N PRO A 44 10.47 2.88 5.54
CA PRO A 44 9.42 2.27 4.76
C PRO A 44 9.86 2.24 3.29
N SER A 45 9.69 1.08 2.66
CA SER A 45 10.18 0.80 1.31
C SER A 45 9.07 0.27 0.42
N GLN A 46 8.18 -0.56 0.95
CA GLN A 46 7.08 -1.13 0.19
C GLN A 46 5.79 -1.11 1.00
N LEU A 47 4.67 -0.97 0.30
CA LEU A 47 3.32 -1.11 0.84
C LEU A 47 2.75 -2.44 0.38
N VAL A 48 2.27 -3.25 1.32
CA VAL A 48 1.51 -4.45 1.01
C VAL A 48 0.06 -4.05 0.90
N VAL A 49 -0.51 -4.24 -0.28
CA VAL A 49 -1.89 -3.92 -0.60
C VAL A 49 -2.66 -5.22 -0.76
N SER A 50 -3.69 -5.38 0.07
CA SER A 50 -4.66 -6.45 -0.10
C SER A 50 -5.67 -6.02 -1.16
N THR A 51 -5.61 -6.65 -2.34
CA THR A 51 -6.62 -6.46 -3.38
C THR A 51 -7.78 -7.38 -3.05
N GLY A 52 -8.75 -6.84 -2.31
CA GLY A 52 -9.85 -7.63 -1.76
C GLY A 52 -10.74 -8.26 -2.84
N GLY A 53 -10.90 -9.59 -2.77
CA GLY A 53 -12.15 -10.26 -3.09
C GLY A 53 -13.11 -10.12 -1.91
N ILE A 54 -14.39 -9.93 -2.16
CA ILE A 54 -15.42 -9.81 -1.11
C ILE A 54 -15.26 -10.91 -0.04
N MET A 55 -15.17 -10.54 1.24
CA MET A 55 -15.37 -11.43 2.40
C MET A 55 -14.62 -12.78 2.41
N GLY A 56 -13.36 -12.76 2.88
CA GLY A 56 -12.85 -13.83 3.75
C GLY A 56 -12.20 -15.07 3.12
N ILE A 57 -12.19 -15.25 1.80
CA ILE A 57 -11.43 -16.33 1.13
C ILE A 57 -10.91 -15.81 -0.21
N GLY A 58 -9.58 -15.74 -0.39
CA GLY A 58 -8.97 -15.51 -1.71
C GLY A 58 -8.55 -14.07 -2.04
N GLY A 59 -8.41 -13.18 -1.04
CA GLY A 59 -7.69 -11.92 -1.25
C GLY A 59 -6.21 -12.20 -1.51
N ARG A 60 -5.65 -11.61 -2.58
CA ARG A 60 -4.22 -11.65 -2.86
C ARG A 60 -3.55 -10.37 -2.37
N ASN A 61 -2.33 -10.50 -1.88
CA ASN A 61 -1.51 -9.35 -1.54
C ASN A 61 -0.64 -8.97 -2.73
N VAL A 62 -0.37 -7.69 -2.90
CA VAL A 62 0.62 -7.18 -3.85
C VAL A 62 1.53 -6.18 -3.14
N ALA A 63 2.80 -6.13 -3.52
CA ALA A 63 3.73 -5.14 -2.99
C ALA A 63 3.89 -3.99 -3.98
N LEU A 64 3.77 -2.78 -3.47
CA LEU A 64 4.00 -1.54 -4.20
C LEU A 64 5.21 -0.82 -3.65
N ASP A 65 6.02 -0.25 -4.52
CA ASP A 65 7.06 0.68 -4.11
C ASP A 65 6.41 1.96 -3.55
N ILE A 66 6.78 2.35 -2.33
CA ILE A 66 6.24 3.54 -1.67
C ILE A 66 6.56 4.82 -2.45
N ASP A 67 7.64 4.82 -3.24
CA ASP A 67 8.04 5.97 -4.06
C ASP A 67 7.11 6.18 -5.26
N ASN A 68 6.36 5.15 -5.65
CA ASN A 68 5.37 5.20 -6.74
C ASN A 68 3.95 5.48 -6.23
N VAL A 69 3.79 5.64 -4.91
CA VAL A 69 2.53 5.93 -4.25
C VAL A 69 2.49 7.37 -3.77
N ARG A 70 1.36 8.04 -4.02
CA ARG A 70 1.07 9.39 -3.53
C ARG A 70 -0.10 9.33 -2.58
N TYR A 71 -0.08 10.13 -1.54
CA TYR A 71 -1.20 10.29 -0.65
C TYR A 71 -2.05 11.47 -1.07
N ASN A 72 -3.33 11.21 -1.29
CA ASN A 72 -4.34 12.21 -1.50
C ASN A 72 -5.01 12.55 -0.17
N GLN A 73 -4.61 13.67 0.42
CA GLN A 73 -5.19 14.18 1.67
C GLN A 73 -6.68 14.50 1.57
N GLN A 74 -7.19 14.88 0.39
CA GLN A 74 -8.60 15.23 0.21
C GLN A 74 -9.50 13.99 0.21
N GLN A 75 -8.99 12.88 -0.32
CA GLN A 75 -9.71 11.61 -0.40
C GLN A 75 -9.34 10.63 0.71
N ASP A 76 -8.41 11.01 1.59
CA ASP A 76 -7.80 10.14 2.60
C ASP A 76 -7.29 8.79 2.03
N ALA A 77 -6.78 8.83 0.80
CA ALA A 77 -6.47 7.63 0.01
C ALA A 77 -5.05 7.65 -0.55
N LEU A 78 -4.49 6.45 -0.76
CA LEU A 78 -3.21 6.27 -1.43
C LEU A 78 -3.44 5.99 -2.91
N VAL A 79 -2.71 6.69 -3.77
CA VAL A 79 -2.83 6.65 -5.22
C VAL A 79 -1.54 6.06 -5.79
N ALA A 80 -1.65 4.89 -6.40
CA ALA A 80 -0.58 4.27 -7.15
C ALA A 80 -0.48 4.93 -8.52
N THR A 81 0.58 5.70 -8.75
CA THR A 81 0.69 6.58 -9.92
C THR A 81 1.20 5.92 -11.19
N GLN A 82 1.68 4.67 -11.10
CA GLN A 82 2.28 3.96 -12.24
C GLN A 82 1.49 2.73 -12.69
N LEU A 83 0.44 2.37 -11.97
CA LEU A 83 -0.28 1.12 -12.18
C LEU A 83 -1.78 1.37 -12.33
N THR A 84 -2.38 0.78 -13.36
CA THR A 84 -3.83 0.72 -13.55
C THR A 84 -4.42 -0.47 -12.78
N LYS A 85 -5.74 -0.49 -12.57
CA LYS A 85 -6.39 -1.62 -11.88
C LYS A 85 -6.13 -2.96 -12.57
N ASP A 86 -6.13 -2.99 -13.90
CA ASP A 86 -5.86 -4.21 -14.66
C ASP A 86 -4.42 -4.68 -14.48
N GLN A 87 -3.46 -3.76 -14.39
CA GLN A 87 -2.07 -4.11 -14.09
C GLN A 87 -1.94 -4.65 -12.66
N PHE A 88 -2.64 -4.06 -11.68
CA PHE A 88 -2.73 -4.58 -10.32
C PHE A 88 -3.23 -6.03 -10.26
N ALA A 89 -4.27 -6.35 -11.04
CA ALA A 89 -4.82 -7.71 -11.10
C ALA A 89 -3.82 -8.71 -11.72
N ASN A 90 -2.90 -8.25 -12.56
CA ASN A 90 -1.88 -9.07 -13.22
C ASN A 90 -0.53 -9.11 -12.47
N LEU A 91 -0.34 -8.29 -11.43
CA LEU A 91 0.88 -8.33 -10.61
C LEU A 91 1.06 -9.73 -9.99
N PRO A 92 2.29 -10.16 -9.67
CA PRO A 92 2.50 -11.37 -8.89
C PRO A 92 1.95 -11.21 -7.47
N GLU A 93 1.55 -12.32 -6.87
CA GLU A 93 1.13 -12.30 -5.47
C GLU A 93 2.36 -12.09 -4.59
N PHE A 94 2.23 -11.14 -3.68
CA PHE A 94 3.23 -10.88 -2.67
C PHE A 94 3.15 -11.94 -1.57
N GLN A 95 4.27 -12.63 -1.39
CA GLN A 95 4.46 -13.58 -0.30
C GLN A 95 5.49 -13.01 0.67
N TYR A 96 5.14 -13.06 1.95
CA TYR A 96 6.04 -12.64 3.00
C TYR A 96 7.22 -13.61 3.11
N GLY A 97 8.42 -13.13 2.82
CA GLY A 97 9.66 -13.85 3.12
C GLY A 97 9.99 -13.80 4.62
N GLY A 98 10.69 -14.82 5.13
CA GLY A 98 11.12 -14.90 6.54
C GLY A 98 12.09 -13.80 6.99
N ASN A 99 12.69 -13.06 6.06
CA ASN A 99 13.67 -12.00 6.34
C ASN A 99 13.12 -10.57 6.24
N MET A 100 11.79 -10.42 6.11
CA MET A 100 11.15 -9.11 5.91
C MET A 100 10.75 -8.46 7.24
N VAL A 101 10.95 -7.15 7.34
CA VAL A 101 10.53 -6.34 8.50
C VAL A 101 9.16 -5.75 8.20
N SER A 102 8.14 -6.23 8.90
CA SER A 102 6.70 -5.95 8.69
C SER A 102 6.15 -5.13 9.85
N LEU A 103 5.40 -4.06 9.56
CA LEU A 103 4.79 -3.19 10.59
C LEU A 103 3.69 -3.92 11.36
N ASN A 104 2.81 -4.63 10.64
CA ASN A 104 1.63 -5.26 11.21
C ASN A 104 2.01 -6.47 12.09
N ARG A 105 3.02 -7.26 11.70
CA ARG A 105 3.49 -8.43 12.48
C ARG A 105 4.37 -8.09 13.68
N GLN A 106 4.98 -6.90 13.73
CA GLN A 106 5.68 -6.46 14.94
C GLN A 106 4.70 -6.20 16.10
N LYS A 107 3.45 -5.84 15.80
CA LYS A 107 2.44 -5.50 16.82
C LYS A 107 1.88 -6.73 17.56
N THR A 108 2.00 -7.93 16.99
CA THR A 108 1.48 -9.18 17.58
C THR A 108 2.43 -9.85 18.58
N ALA A 109 3.61 -9.28 18.83
CA ALA A 109 4.51 -9.72 19.88
C ALA A 109 4.26 -8.94 21.19
N HIS A 110 3.12 -9.17 21.83
CA HIS A 110 2.85 -8.74 23.20
C HIS A 110 2.13 -9.83 23.98
#